data_AF-A0AAU6WV71-F1
#
_entry.id   AF-A0AAU6WV71-F1
#
_cell.length_a   1.000
_cell.length_b   1.000
_cell.length_c   1.000
_cell.angle_alpha   90.00
_cell.angle_beta   90.00
_cell.angle_gamma   90.00
#
_symmetry.space_group_name_H-M   'P 1'
#
loop_
_entity.id
_entity.type
_entity.pdbx_description
1 polymer ?
#
loop_
_entity_poly.entity_id
_entity_poly.type
_entity_poly.pdbx_seq_one_letter_code
_entity_poly.pdbx_strand_id
1 'polypeptide(L)'
;MISQLCFSQGKALSKIDSLRTDSEVESFVRNSKFNISDRYSRFILKTIQSFTGGFTGINNRLKKAADSLGITESFYKGDFDHNGLTDLIFIGDDQSCQSTSSDAKETYSCYSSINLLLDFGKHYKLTSVKPTRFDFAVPVVLNIDGKDYLKVITEANEEGPYSDHYETAHKLVSKILDYQFDGLVEYNPDPSHHSIQKIEFRTDMCYGTCPVFTLELYKSGLSKFIAENYNFFKRDDPDFEKNRTKPLKKEKATLKQR
;
A
#
# COMPACT_ATOMS: atom_id res chain seq x y z
N MET A 1 33.73 35.96 26.31
CA MET A 1 32.60 35.85 25.36
C MET A 1 32.84 34.62 24.51
N ILE A 2 32.06 33.56 24.72
CA ILE A 2 32.14 32.35 23.89
C ILE A 2 31.16 32.58 22.74
N SER A 3 31.72 32.72 21.54
CA SER A 3 30.99 32.84 20.29
C SER A 3 30.25 31.54 20.00
N GLN A 4 28.92 31.57 20.13
CA GLN A 4 28.03 30.48 19.77
C GLN A 4 27.93 30.46 18.24
N LEU A 5 28.71 29.58 17.60
CA LEU A 5 28.57 29.29 16.18
C LEU A 5 27.30 28.45 15.98
N CYS A 6 26.20 29.11 15.64
CA CYS A 6 25.02 28.44 15.11
C CYS A 6 25.34 27.88 13.72
N PHE A 7 25.70 26.61 13.64
CA PHE A 7 25.66 25.87 12.39
C PHE A 7 24.21 25.56 12.04
N SER A 8 23.56 26.47 11.31
CA SER A 8 22.37 26.14 10.55
C SER A 8 22.82 25.24 9.38
N GLN A 9 22.76 23.93 9.55
CA GLN A 9 22.85 23.01 8.41
C GLN A 9 21.65 23.31 7.51
N GLY A 10 21.90 24.01 6.39
CA GLY A 10 20.88 24.19 5.36
C GLY A 10 20.43 22.80 4.90
N LYS A 11 19.12 22.52 5.03
CA LYS A 11 18.49 21.29 4.55
C LYS A 11 18.93 21.08 3.10
N ALA A 12 19.67 20.01 2.82
CA ALA A 12 20.08 19.71 1.46
C ALA A 12 18.80 19.51 0.63
N LEU A 13 18.55 20.38 -0.34
CA LEU A 13 17.35 20.31 -1.17
C LEU A 13 17.34 18.97 -1.91
N SER A 14 16.28 18.20 -1.71
CA SER A 14 16.05 16.96 -2.42
C SER A 14 15.58 17.25 -3.85
N LYS A 15 15.64 16.24 -4.73
CA LYS A 15 15.10 16.41 -6.09
C LYS A 15 13.60 16.69 -6.04
N ILE A 16 12.88 16.08 -5.08
CA ILE A 16 11.44 16.27 -4.88
C ILE A 16 11.13 17.71 -4.50
N ASP A 17 11.97 18.39 -3.70
CA ASP A 17 11.78 19.80 -3.36
C ASP A 17 11.69 20.71 -4.60
N SER A 18 12.40 20.36 -5.68
CA SER A 18 12.40 21.13 -6.92
C SER A 18 11.15 20.99 -7.79
N LEU A 19 10.31 19.97 -7.58
CA LEU A 19 9.14 19.68 -8.42
C LEU A 19 7.98 20.62 -8.06
N ARG A 20 7.48 21.45 -8.99
CA ARG A 20 6.44 22.45 -8.69
C ARG A 20 5.13 22.21 -9.43
N THR A 21 5.19 21.49 -10.54
CA THR A 21 4.06 21.31 -11.45
C THR A 21 3.78 19.84 -11.70
N ASP A 22 2.53 19.53 -12.07
CA ASP A 22 2.11 18.18 -12.47
C ASP A 22 3.02 17.60 -13.54
N SER A 23 3.44 18.39 -14.54
CA SER A 23 4.32 17.94 -15.62
C SER A 23 5.71 17.57 -15.12
N GLU A 24 6.27 18.31 -14.16
CA GLU A 24 7.56 17.98 -13.55
C GLU A 24 7.47 16.71 -12.70
N VAL A 25 6.39 16.56 -11.92
CA VAL A 25 6.15 15.36 -11.11
C VAL A 25 5.93 14.14 -12.01
N GLU A 26 5.12 14.27 -13.05
CA GLU A 26 4.85 13.21 -14.02
C GLU A 26 6.13 12.77 -14.73
N SER A 27 6.91 13.74 -15.20
CA SER A 27 8.22 13.47 -15.81
C SER A 27 9.17 12.81 -14.83
N PHE A 28 9.19 13.24 -13.57
CA PHE A 28 10.01 12.63 -12.55
C PHE A 28 9.60 11.18 -12.28
N VAL A 29 8.30 10.89 -12.12
CA VAL A 29 7.76 9.53 -11.90
C VAL A 29 8.05 8.62 -13.09
N ARG A 30 7.85 9.08 -14.33
CA ARG A 30 8.08 8.27 -15.54
C ARG A 30 9.55 7.90 -15.75
N ASN A 31 10.47 8.79 -15.37
CA ASN A 31 11.90 8.61 -15.61
C ASN A 31 12.63 7.95 -14.44
N SER A 32 11.99 7.84 -13.28
CA SER A 32 12.63 7.29 -12.08
C SER A 32 12.54 5.77 -12.03
N LYS A 33 13.66 5.14 -11.67
CA LYS A 33 13.74 3.68 -11.51
C LYS A 33 13.44 3.30 -10.06
N PHE A 34 12.17 3.09 -9.74
CA PHE A 34 11.71 2.79 -8.37
C PHE A 34 11.82 1.31 -7.98
N ASN A 35 12.82 0.57 -8.48
CA ASN A 35 12.99 -0.88 -8.28
C ASN A 35 11.79 -1.76 -8.70
N ILE A 36 10.86 -1.20 -9.47
CA ILE A 36 9.67 -1.88 -10.00
C ILE A 36 9.76 -1.78 -11.52
N SER A 37 9.18 -2.77 -12.22
CA SER A 37 9.10 -2.84 -13.68
C SER A 37 8.66 -1.50 -14.32
N ASP A 38 8.81 -1.40 -15.64
CA ASP A 38 8.47 -0.25 -16.50
C ASP A 38 7.01 0.24 -16.43
N ARG A 39 6.21 -0.23 -15.46
CA ARG A 39 4.83 0.14 -15.19
C ARG A 39 4.60 1.64 -15.14
N TYR A 40 5.53 2.41 -14.56
CA TYR A 40 5.36 3.85 -14.38
C TYR A 40 5.85 4.70 -15.57
N SER A 41 6.44 4.11 -16.62
CA SER A 41 6.95 4.87 -17.77
C SER A 41 5.85 5.60 -18.55
N ARG A 42 4.60 5.14 -18.41
CA ARG A 42 3.40 5.73 -19.02
C ARG A 42 2.45 6.35 -17.99
N PHE A 43 2.93 6.58 -16.77
CA PHE A 43 2.10 7.11 -15.69
C PHE A 43 1.51 8.47 -16.04
N ILE A 44 0.24 8.70 -15.74
CA ILE A 44 -0.43 10.00 -15.94
C ILE A 44 -0.91 10.50 -14.57
N LEU A 45 -0.48 11.70 -14.18
CA LEU A 45 -1.00 12.35 -12.97
C LEU A 45 -2.46 12.74 -13.17
N LYS A 46 -3.28 12.48 -12.16
CA LYS A 46 -4.72 12.78 -12.18
C LYS A 46 -5.18 13.26 -10.81
N THR A 47 -6.05 14.25 -10.80
CA THR A 47 -6.81 14.60 -9.60
C THR A 47 -7.88 13.53 -9.34
N ILE A 48 -8.36 13.44 -8.10
CA ILE A 48 -9.43 12.48 -7.74
C ILE A 48 -10.68 12.70 -8.60
N GLN A 49 -10.98 13.95 -8.93
CA GLN A 49 -12.17 14.30 -9.71
C GLN A 49 -12.08 13.90 -11.17
N SER A 50 -10.88 13.90 -11.77
CA SER A 50 -10.70 13.62 -13.20
C SER A 50 -10.84 12.14 -13.56
N PHE A 51 -10.84 11.23 -12.58
CA PHE A 51 -11.10 9.82 -12.84
C PHE A 51 -12.55 9.60 -13.31
N THR A 52 -12.70 8.89 -14.41
CA THR A 52 -14.00 8.49 -14.98
C THR A 52 -14.10 6.97 -15.05
N GLY A 53 -15.33 6.46 -15.10
CA GLY A 53 -15.60 5.02 -15.18
C GLY A 53 -15.63 4.31 -13.82
N GLY A 54 -16.47 3.27 -13.72
CA GLY A 54 -16.76 2.56 -12.46
C GLY A 54 -15.66 1.59 -11.99
N PHE A 55 -14.66 1.32 -12.82
CA PHE A 55 -13.63 0.32 -12.51
C PHE A 55 -12.44 0.86 -11.71
N THR A 56 -12.38 2.18 -11.52
CA THR A 56 -11.26 2.84 -10.82
C THR A 56 -11.26 2.63 -9.30
N GLY A 57 -12.33 2.07 -8.73
CA GLY A 57 -12.54 2.01 -7.27
C GLY A 57 -12.91 3.36 -6.65
N ILE A 58 -13.06 4.42 -7.46
CA ILE A 58 -13.40 5.77 -7.00
C ILE A 58 -14.90 6.00 -7.21
N ASN A 59 -15.66 5.94 -6.14
CA ASN A 59 -17.10 6.22 -6.18
C ASN A 59 -17.40 7.71 -5.89
N ASN A 60 -18.68 8.10 -6.08
CA ASN A 60 -19.12 9.47 -5.84
C ASN A 60 -19.01 9.93 -4.37
N ARG A 61 -19.03 9.01 -3.40
CA ARG A 61 -18.87 9.36 -1.98
C ARG A 61 -17.44 9.78 -1.69
N LEU A 62 -16.45 9.06 -2.21
CA LEU A 62 -15.04 9.40 -2.10
C LEU A 62 -14.72 10.72 -2.84
N LYS A 63 -15.30 10.93 -4.03
CA LYS A 63 -15.19 12.21 -4.74
C LYS A 63 -15.73 13.39 -3.92
N LYS A 64 -16.94 13.26 -3.37
CA LYS A 64 -17.53 14.29 -2.50
C LYS A 64 -16.71 14.52 -1.24
N ALA A 65 -16.15 13.45 -0.65
CA ALA A 65 -15.27 13.57 0.50
C ALA A 65 -14.00 14.38 0.15
N ALA A 66 -13.35 14.06 -0.98
CA ALA A 66 -12.21 14.81 -1.48
C ALA A 66 -12.54 16.30 -1.68
N ASP A 67 -13.66 16.62 -2.34
CA ASP A 67 -14.10 18.01 -2.55
C ASP A 67 -14.34 18.73 -1.22
N SER A 68 -15.03 18.08 -0.28
CA SER A 68 -15.34 18.67 1.04
C SER A 68 -14.09 18.96 1.88
N LEU A 69 -12.98 18.26 1.58
CA LEU A 69 -11.70 18.40 2.26
C LEU A 69 -10.72 19.27 1.48
N GLY A 70 -11.11 19.81 0.32
CA GLY A 70 -10.23 20.62 -0.53
C GLY A 70 -9.10 19.83 -1.18
N ILE A 71 -9.26 18.52 -1.38
CA ILE A 71 -8.26 17.66 -2.01
C ILE A 71 -8.39 17.79 -3.53
N THR A 72 -7.80 18.85 -4.07
CA THR A 72 -7.87 19.21 -5.50
C THR A 72 -6.62 18.85 -6.29
N GLU A 73 -5.48 18.70 -5.62
CA GLU A 73 -4.19 18.45 -6.26
C GLU A 73 -4.00 16.99 -6.63
N SER A 74 -3.17 16.75 -7.64
CA SER A 74 -2.76 15.42 -8.10
C SER A 74 -1.53 14.88 -7.35
N PHE A 75 -0.84 15.73 -6.57
CA PHE A 75 0.29 15.33 -5.75
C PHE A 75 0.42 16.21 -4.50
N TYR A 76 1.09 15.68 -3.48
CA TYR A 76 1.36 16.34 -2.20
C TYR A 76 2.78 16.03 -1.76
N LYS A 77 3.37 16.92 -0.96
CA LYS A 77 4.70 16.74 -0.38
C LYS A 77 4.62 16.79 1.14
N GLY A 78 5.55 16.11 1.79
CA GLY A 78 5.67 16.08 3.25
C GLY A 78 6.87 15.21 3.64
N ASP A 79 7.18 15.15 4.92
CA ASP A 79 8.17 14.22 5.49
C ASP A 79 7.40 13.08 6.18
N PHE A 80 7.04 12.03 5.45
CA PHE A 80 6.09 11.00 5.91
C PHE A 80 6.76 9.81 6.62
N ASP A 81 8.08 9.68 6.50
CA ASP A 81 8.88 8.73 7.29
C ASP A 81 9.73 9.40 8.39
N HIS A 82 9.59 10.72 8.55
CA HIS A 82 10.25 11.56 9.55
C HIS A 82 11.78 11.51 9.49
N ASN A 83 12.34 11.30 8.29
CA ASN A 83 13.78 11.22 8.08
C ASN A 83 14.43 12.59 7.81
N GLY A 84 13.62 13.65 7.71
CA GLY A 84 14.08 15.01 7.44
C GLY A 84 14.27 15.32 5.97
N LEU A 85 13.86 14.45 5.05
CA LEU A 85 13.81 14.69 3.60
C LEU A 85 12.35 14.86 3.15
N THR A 86 12.17 15.39 1.96
CA THR A 86 10.82 15.62 1.42
C THR A 86 10.42 14.45 0.53
N ASP A 87 9.33 13.81 0.91
CA ASP A 87 8.67 12.73 0.21
C ASP A 87 7.57 13.26 -0.72
N LEU A 88 7.04 12.37 -1.56
CA LEU A 88 6.03 12.70 -2.56
C LEU A 88 4.88 11.70 -2.54
N ILE A 89 3.67 12.19 -2.29
CA ILE A 89 2.43 11.47 -2.61
C ILE A 89 2.00 11.88 -4.00
N PHE A 90 1.65 10.93 -4.86
CA PHE A 90 1.12 11.23 -6.19
C PHE A 90 -0.05 10.30 -6.55
N ILE A 91 -1.04 10.89 -7.23
CA ILE A 91 -2.30 10.27 -7.61
C ILE A 91 -2.34 10.21 -9.13
N GLY A 92 -2.73 9.06 -9.67
CA GLY A 92 -2.76 8.90 -11.10
C GLY A 92 -3.00 7.48 -11.56
N ASP A 93 -2.54 7.22 -12.77
CA ASP A 93 -2.92 6.07 -13.56
C ASP A 93 -1.73 5.57 -14.36
N ASP A 94 -1.35 4.32 -14.13
CA ASP A 94 -0.17 3.69 -14.75
C ASP A 94 -0.44 3.17 -16.18
N GLN A 95 -1.66 3.33 -16.69
CA GLN A 95 -2.07 2.85 -18.02
C GLN A 95 -1.86 1.34 -18.20
N SER A 96 -1.77 0.57 -17.12
CA SER A 96 -1.60 -0.89 -17.17
C SER A 96 -2.89 -1.63 -17.54
N CYS A 97 -4.03 -0.95 -17.44
CA CYS A 97 -5.31 -1.43 -17.94
C CYS A 97 -6.11 -0.31 -18.57
N GLN A 98 -6.60 -0.58 -19.77
CA GLN A 98 -7.49 0.30 -20.50
C GLN A 98 -8.75 -0.49 -20.85
N SER A 99 -9.90 0.15 -20.67
CA SER A 99 -11.20 -0.38 -21.04
C SER A 99 -11.92 0.63 -21.93
N THR A 100 -12.83 0.14 -22.75
CA THR A 100 -13.64 0.95 -23.66
C THR A 100 -15.09 0.82 -23.21
N SER A 101 -15.76 1.95 -23.01
CA SER A 101 -17.19 1.93 -22.75
C SER A 101 -17.92 1.70 -24.06
N SER A 102 -19.00 0.93 -24.05
CA SER A 102 -19.90 0.79 -25.19
C SER A 102 -20.52 2.14 -25.60
N ASP A 103 -20.66 3.05 -24.64
CA ASP A 103 -21.41 4.31 -24.77
C ASP A 103 -20.50 5.54 -24.87
N ALA A 104 -19.27 5.49 -24.33
CA ALA A 104 -18.28 6.54 -24.46
C ALA A 104 -17.23 6.13 -25.49
N LYS A 105 -17.09 6.90 -26.58
CA LYS A 105 -16.06 6.71 -27.61
C LYS A 105 -14.61 6.89 -27.10
N GLU A 106 -14.43 6.98 -25.77
CA GLU A 106 -13.16 7.26 -25.12
C GLU A 106 -12.72 6.06 -24.29
N THR A 107 -11.47 5.68 -24.48
CA THR A 107 -10.77 4.71 -23.65
C THR A 107 -10.55 5.32 -22.26
N TYR A 108 -10.97 4.62 -21.22
CA TYR A 108 -10.71 5.00 -19.83
C TYR A 108 -9.85 3.94 -19.15
N SER A 109 -9.05 4.35 -18.17
CA SER A 109 -8.27 3.38 -17.40
C SER A 109 -9.14 2.68 -16.39
N CYS A 110 -8.90 1.38 -16.24
CA CYS A 110 -9.55 0.60 -15.20
C CYS A 110 -8.77 0.62 -13.87
N TYR A 111 -7.65 1.35 -13.79
CA TYR A 111 -6.88 1.48 -12.56
C TYR A 111 -6.69 2.95 -12.15
N SER A 112 -6.86 3.16 -10.86
CA SER A 112 -6.36 4.34 -10.15
C SER A 112 -5.21 3.90 -9.26
N SER A 113 -4.34 4.84 -8.91
CA SER A 113 -3.22 4.60 -8.00
C SER A 113 -2.98 5.83 -7.13
N ILE A 114 -2.59 5.57 -5.89
CA ILE A 114 -2.10 6.57 -4.94
C ILE A 114 -0.85 5.96 -4.37
N ASN A 115 0.27 6.59 -4.63
CA ASN A 115 1.56 6.08 -4.23
C ASN A 115 2.26 7.11 -3.38
N LEU A 116 3.04 6.61 -2.42
CA LEU A 116 3.94 7.37 -1.59
C LEU A 116 5.36 7.00 -2.03
N LEU A 117 6.11 8.00 -2.45
CA LEU A 117 7.52 7.89 -2.78
C LEU A 117 8.34 8.52 -1.66
N LEU A 118 9.04 7.67 -0.92
CA LEU A 118 9.92 8.07 0.16
C LEU A 118 11.32 8.36 -0.37
N ASP A 119 11.91 9.46 0.08
CA ASP A 119 13.27 9.86 -0.26
C ASP A 119 14.23 9.49 0.87
N PHE A 120 15.14 8.54 0.59
CA PHE A 120 16.21 8.16 1.51
C PHE A 120 17.56 8.80 1.13
N GLY A 121 17.53 9.89 0.35
CA GLY A 121 18.66 10.70 -0.11
C GLY A 121 19.45 10.07 -1.26
N LYS A 122 19.81 8.79 -1.15
CA LYS A 122 20.55 8.05 -2.20
C LYS A 122 19.65 7.26 -3.14
N HIS A 123 18.47 6.89 -2.66
CA HIS A 123 17.52 6.06 -3.38
C HIS A 123 16.11 6.43 -2.93
N TYR A 124 15.13 6.07 -3.75
CA TYR A 124 13.72 6.23 -3.41
C TYR A 124 13.08 4.87 -3.13
N LYS A 125 12.05 4.88 -2.29
CA LYS A 125 11.18 3.73 -2.10
C LYS A 125 9.75 4.08 -2.44
N LEU A 126 9.16 3.30 -3.34
CA LEU A 126 7.76 3.44 -3.70
C LEU A 126 6.91 2.47 -2.88
N THR A 127 5.86 2.97 -2.25
CA THR A 127 4.82 2.17 -1.60
C THR A 127 3.44 2.60 -2.05
N SER A 128 2.52 1.63 -2.13
CA SER A 128 1.10 1.92 -2.40
C SER A 128 0.44 2.39 -1.11
N VAL A 129 -0.38 3.44 -1.21
CA VAL A 129 -1.24 3.92 -0.11
C VAL A 129 -2.54 3.10 -0.03
N LYS A 130 -2.88 2.37 -1.10
CA LYS A 130 -4.12 1.59 -1.16
C LYS A 130 -4.12 0.42 -0.16
N PRO A 131 -5.22 0.19 0.57
CA PRO A 131 -5.37 -0.98 1.44
C PRO A 131 -5.41 -2.30 0.65
N THR A 132 -6.05 -2.29 -0.52
CA THR A 132 -6.18 -3.45 -1.42
C THR A 132 -6.08 -3.03 -2.89
N ARG A 133 -6.03 -4.01 -3.81
CA ARG A 133 -5.89 -3.78 -5.25
C ARG A 133 -7.05 -2.97 -5.87
N PHE A 134 -8.27 -3.14 -5.36
CA PHE A 134 -9.48 -2.57 -5.96
C PHE A 134 -10.00 -1.32 -5.23
N ASP A 135 -9.49 -1.06 -4.03
CA ASP A 135 -9.93 0.08 -3.25
C ASP A 135 -9.22 1.37 -3.68
N PHE A 136 -9.85 2.48 -3.35
CA PHE A 136 -9.26 3.81 -3.41
C PHE A 136 -9.32 4.46 -2.04
N ALA A 137 -8.37 5.37 -1.79
CA ALA A 137 -8.31 6.18 -0.60
C ALA A 137 -8.26 7.65 -0.98
N VAL A 138 -8.93 8.53 -0.25
CA VAL A 138 -8.63 9.97 -0.36
C VAL A 138 -7.44 10.25 0.56
N PRO A 139 -6.26 10.62 0.04
CA PRO A 139 -5.13 11.00 0.87
C PRO A 139 -5.32 12.42 1.42
N VAL A 140 -5.04 12.59 2.70
CA VAL A 140 -5.07 13.86 3.40
C VAL A 140 -3.77 13.99 4.19
N VAL A 141 -2.97 15.01 3.88
CA VAL A 141 -1.77 15.33 4.66
C VAL A 141 -2.19 15.98 5.96
N LEU A 142 -1.71 15.45 7.08
CA LEU A 142 -1.93 15.99 8.42
C LEU A 142 -0.59 16.34 9.06
N ASN A 143 -0.58 17.39 9.87
CA ASN A 143 0.54 17.68 10.77
C ASN A 143 0.12 17.41 12.21
N ILE A 144 0.84 16.53 12.91
CA ILE A 144 0.62 16.21 14.32
C ILE A 144 1.96 16.41 15.03
N ASP A 145 1.99 17.32 16.01
CA ASP A 145 3.18 17.66 16.78
C ASP A 145 4.42 18.00 15.92
N GLY A 146 4.21 18.71 14.81
CA GLY A 146 5.28 19.13 13.91
C GLY A 146 5.76 18.06 12.93
N LYS A 147 5.10 16.90 12.87
CA LYS A 147 5.40 15.80 11.95
C LYS A 147 4.28 15.58 10.95
N ASP A 148 4.64 15.24 9.72
CA ASP A 148 3.66 14.96 8.68
C ASP A 148 3.21 13.49 8.74
N TYR A 149 1.90 13.30 8.62
CA TYR A 149 1.23 12.01 8.61
C TYR A 149 0.27 11.93 7.44
N LEU A 150 -0.05 10.71 7.03
CA LEU A 150 -0.99 10.47 5.94
C LEU A 150 -2.30 9.92 6.49
N LYS A 151 -3.35 10.75 6.53
CA LYS A 151 -4.71 10.26 6.75
C LYS A 151 -5.30 9.76 5.45
N VAL A 152 -5.85 8.56 5.48
CA VAL A 152 -6.57 7.95 4.36
C VAL A 152 -8.05 7.84 4.71
N ILE A 153 -8.91 8.24 3.78
CA ILE A 153 -10.36 8.03 3.87
C ILE A 153 -10.73 6.98 2.84
N THR A 154 -11.33 5.89 3.29
CA THR A 154 -11.76 4.77 2.45
C THR A 154 -13.24 4.51 2.66
N GLU A 155 -13.84 3.73 1.78
CA GLU A 155 -15.15 3.13 2.01
C GLU A 155 -14.96 1.79 2.72
N ALA A 156 -15.73 1.57 3.78
CA ALA A 156 -15.85 0.26 4.42
C ALA A 156 -17.28 -0.23 4.27
N ASN A 157 -17.42 -1.54 4.09
CA ASN A 157 -18.70 -2.22 4.18
C ASN A 157 -18.96 -2.52 5.66
N GLU A 158 -20.09 -2.08 6.19
CA GLU A 158 -20.59 -2.65 7.43
C GLU A 158 -21.24 -4.00 7.08
N GLU A 159 -20.47 -5.09 7.19
CA GLU A 159 -21.04 -6.43 7.13
C GLU A 159 -21.73 -6.72 8.47
N GLY A 160 -23.06 -6.67 8.49
CA GLY A 160 -23.84 -7.23 9.58
C GLY A 160 -23.77 -8.76 9.48
N PRO A 161 -23.19 -9.49 10.45
CA PRO A 161 -23.02 -10.95 10.37
C PRO A 161 -24.33 -11.76 10.35
N TYR A 162 -25.50 -11.09 10.36
CA TYR A 162 -26.83 -11.67 10.45
C TYR A 162 -27.89 -11.00 9.56
N SER A 163 -27.52 -10.14 8.59
CA SER A 163 -28.54 -9.55 7.72
C SER A 163 -28.89 -10.49 6.56
N ASP A 164 -30.08 -11.10 6.64
CA ASP A 164 -30.70 -11.85 5.53
C ASP A 164 -30.95 -11.00 4.26
N HIS A 165 -30.67 -9.70 4.36
CA HIS A 165 -30.61 -8.75 3.28
C HIS A 165 -29.18 -8.20 3.19
N TYR A 166 -28.54 -8.35 2.02
CA TYR A 166 -27.27 -7.69 1.69
C TYR A 166 -27.48 -6.18 1.55
N GLU A 167 -27.86 -5.49 2.62
CA GLU A 167 -27.77 -4.04 2.69
C GLU A 167 -26.37 -3.70 3.17
N THR A 168 -25.41 -3.66 2.23
CA THR A 168 -24.08 -3.13 2.53
C THR A 168 -24.21 -1.63 2.74
N ALA A 169 -24.41 -1.22 4.00
CA ALA A 169 -24.26 0.17 4.37
C ALA A 169 -22.79 0.56 4.18
N HIS A 170 -22.54 1.27 3.07
CA HIS A 170 -21.22 1.81 2.79
C HIS A 170 -20.98 3.03 3.69
N LYS A 171 -19.90 3.02 4.47
CA LYS A 171 -19.52 4.13 5.33
C LYS A 171 -18.11 4.59 5.00
N LEU A 172 -17.91 5.90 5.02
CA LEU A 172 -16.57 6.45 4.97
C LEU A 172 -15.90 6.27 6.33
N VAL A 173 -14.77 5.57 6.32
CA VAL A 173 -13.91 5.40 7.48
C VAL A 173 -12.59 6.09 7.20
N SER A 174 -11.88 6.48 8.26
CA SER A 174 -10.56 7.09 8.10
C SER A 174 -9.55 6.49 9.05
N LYS A 175 -8.32 6.33 8.57
CA LYS A 175 -7.16 5.90 9.35
C LYS A 175 -6.03 6.89 9.15
N ILE A 176 -5.22 7.09 10.19
CA ILE A 176 -3.95 7.81 10.06
C ILE A 176 -2.88 6.75 9.85
N LEU A 177 -2.01 6.95 8.87
CA LEU A 177 -0.92 6.05 8.53
C LEU A 177 0.41 6.68 8.92
N ASP A 178 1.30 5.82 9.40
CA ASP A 178 2.69 6.12 9.74
C ASP A 178 3.60 5.15 8.97
N TYR A 179 4.79 5.58 8.59
CA TYR A 179 5.74 4.72 7.91
C TYR A 179 6.68 4.05 8.91
N GLN A 180 6.42 2.78 9.22
CA GLN A 180 7.24 2.00 10.15
C GLN A 180 7.43 0.56 9.64
N PHE A 181 8.49 -0.10 10.09
CA PHE A 181 8.75 -1.51 9.76
C PHE A 181 8.76 -1.79 8.25
N ASP A 182 9.33 -0.86 7.48
CA ASP A 182 9.45 -0.95 6.02
C ASP A 182 8.10 -0.85 5.26
N GLY A 183 7.03 -0.39 5.91
CA GLY A 183 5.71 -0.23 5.30
C GLY A 183 4.83 0.84 5.96
N LEU A 184 3.62 1.02 5.45
CA LEU A 184 2.60 1.88 6.06
C LEU A 184 1.82 1.06 7.11
N VAL A 185 1.79 1.57 8.34
CA VAL A 185 1.03 1.02 9.46
C VAL A 185 0.04 2.04 9.99
N GLU A 186 -0.99 1.58 10.68
CA GLU A 186 -1.93 2.50 11.34
C GLU A 186 -1.24 3.20 12.51
N TYR A 187 -1.29 4.54 12.52
CA TYR A 187 -0.75 5.36 13.58
C TYR A 187 -1.49 5.11 14.89
N ASN A 188 -0.75 4.70 15.91
CA ASN A 188 -1.26 4.50 17.26
C ASN A 188 -0.38 5.27 18.26
N PRO A 189 -0.82 6.43 18.77
CA PRO A 189 -0.02 7.26 19.68
C PRO A 189 0.17 6.63 21.06
N ASP A 190 -0.71 5.70 21.44
CA ASP A 190 -0.69 5.04 22.75
C ASP A 190 -0.76 3.51 22.56
N PRO A 191 0.33 2.88 22.10
CA PRO A 191 0.34 1.44 21.87
C PRO A 191 0.24 0.69 23.19
N SER A 192 -0.79 -0.15 23.31
CA SER A 192 -0.94 -1.08 24.42
C SER A 192 0.33 -1.93 24.62
N HIS A 193 0.83 -1.97 25.85
CA HIS A 193 1.96 -2.82 26.21
C HIS A 193 1.55 -4.28 26.35
N HIS A 194 1.95 -5.10 25.37
CA HIS A 194 1.73 -6.55 25.40
C HIS A 194 3.06 -7.31 25.46
N SER A 195 3.16 -8.31 26.36
CA SER A 195 4.25 -9.31 26.28
C SER A 195 3.83 -10.41 25.31
N ILE A 196 4.11 -10.21 24.02
CA ILE A 196 3.84 -11.20 22.97
C ILE A 196 4.58 -12.50 23.29
N GLN A 197 3.84 -13.61 23.45
CA GLN A 197 4.40 -14.93 23.73
C GLN A 197 4.60 -15.75 22.45
N LYS A 198 3.69 -15.60 21.49
CA LYS A 198 3.65 -16.33 20.24
C LYS A 198 2.95 -15.50 19.16
N ILE A 199 3.49 -15.49 17.95
CA ILE A 199 2.81 -15.08 16.72
C ILE A 199 2.49 -16.35 15.95
N GLU A 200 1.25 -16.49 15.48
CA GLU A 200 0.81 -17.63 14.72
C GLU A 200 0.18 -17.17 13.41
N PHE A 201 0.71 -17.67 12.31
CA PHE A 201 0.21 -17.40 10.96
C PHE A 201 -0.28 -18.72 10.36
N ARG A 202 -1.53 -18.73 9.89
CA ARG A 202 -2.16 -19.91 9.28
C ARG A 202 -2.66 -19.56 7.90
N THR A 203 -2.47 -20.48 6.95
CA THR A 203 -3.08 -20.41 5.64
C THR A 203 -4.08 -21.54 5.47
N ASP A 204 -5.19 -21.25 4.79
CA ASP A 204 -6.24 -22.21 4.47
C ASP A 204 -6.22 -22.60 2.99
N MET A 205 -7.08 -23.55 2.60
CA MET A 205 -7.20 -24.00 1.22
C MET A 205 -7.75 -22.90 0.31
N CYS A 206 -7.21 -22.80 -0.92
CA CYS A 206 -7.73 -21.96 -1.99
C CYS A 206 -8.10 -22.82 -3.21
N TYR A 207 -8.74 -22.23 -4.22
CA TYR A 207 -8.91 -22.91 -5.51
C TYR A 207 -7.56 -23.08 -6.22
N GLY A 208 -7.02 -24.30 -6.23
CA GLY A 208 -5.73 -24.64 -6.83
C GLY A 208 -4.72 -25.18 -5.83
N THR A 209 -3.44 -24.88 -6.03
CA THR A 209 -2.32 -25.41 -5.23
C THR A 209 -1.74 -24.34 -4.29
N CYS A 210 -2.58 -23.71 -3.46
CA CYS A 210 -2.09 -22.78 -2.44
C CYS A 210 -1.44 -23.55 -1.29
N PRO A 211 -0.25 -23.14 -0.82
CA PRO A 211 0.35 -23.69 0.38
C PRO A 211 -0.56 -23.54 1.59
N VAL A 212 -0.85 -24.65 2.26
CA VAL A 212 -1.58 -24.75 3.52
C VAL A 212 -0.56 -25.06 4.60
N PHE A 213 -0.33 -24.14 5.52
CA PHE A 213 0.64 -24.30 6.60
C PHE A 213 0.30 -23.46 7.82
N THR A 214 0.93 -23.82 8.93
CA THR A 214 1.00 -22.99 10.14
C THR A 214 2.45 -22.61 10.42
N LEU A 215 2.72 -21.31 10.61
CA LEU A 215 3.99 -20.79 11.10
C LEU A 215 3.78 -20.24 12.52
N GLU A 216 4.49 -20.81 13.48
CA GLU A 216 4.52 -20.33 14.87
C GLU A 216 5.89 -19.68 15.14
N LEU A 217 5.90 -18.46 15.67
CA LEU A 217 7.09 -17.74 16.13
C LEU A 217 6.94 -17.47 17.63
N TYR A 218 7.85 -17.97 18.45
CA TYR A 218 7.79 -17.87 19.91
C TYR A 218 8.69 -16.74 20.42
N LYS A 219 8.34 -16.18 21.59
CA LYS A 219 9.16 -15.18 22.30
C LYS A 219 10.61 -15.62 22.53
N SER A 220 10.84 -16.93 22.67
CA SER A 220 12.17 -17.52 22.83
C SER A 220 13.05 -17.44 21.57
N GLY A 221 12.52 -16.95 20.44
CA GLY A 221 13.18 -17.00 19.14
C GLY A 221 13.01 -18.34 18.42
N LEU A 222 12.37 -19.32 19.05
CA LEU A 222 12.04 -20.59 18.39
C LEU A 222 10.95 -20.36 17.34
N SER A 223 11.10 -21.01 16.20
CA SER A 223 10.09 -21.04 15.14
C SER A 223 9.71 -22.48 14.80
N LYS A 224 8.46 -22.67 14.38
CA LYS A 224 7.95 -23.96 13.95
C LYS A 224 7.10 -23.76 12.71
N PHE A 225 7.49 -24.44 11.64
CA PHE A 225 6.76 -24.47 10.39
C PHE A 225 6.09 -25.83 10.24
N ILE A 226 4.77 -25.83 10.13
CA ILE A 226 3.95 -27.03 9.97
C ILE A 226 3.38 -26.98 8.56
N ALA A 227 4.03 -27.70 7.64
CA ALA A 227 3.52 -27.89 6.30
C ALA A 227 2.34 -28.87 6.33
N GLU A 228 1.19 -28.46 5.80
CA GLU A 228 0.01 -29.32 5.69
C GLU A 228 -0.19 -29.80 4.26
N ASN A 229 -0.36 -28.89 3.29
CA ASN A 229 -0.53 -29.21 1.86
C ASN A 229 0.16 -28.19 0.96
N TYR A 230 0.61 -28.59 -0.23
CA TYR A 230 1.16 -27.68 -1.26
C TYR A 230 2.33 -26.77 -0.89
N ASN A 231 3.17 -27.19 0.08
CA ASN A 231 4.30 -26.37 0.56
C ASN A 231 5.64 -26.57 -0.17
N PHE A 232 5.89 -27.74 -0.79
CA PHE A 232 7.24 -28.12 -1.25
C PHE A 232 7.32 -28.66 -2.69
N PHE A 233 6.37 -28.33 -3.56
CA PHE A 233 6.37 -28.82 -4.93
C PHE A 233 7.38 -28.08 -5.82
N LYS A 234 8.09 -28.84 -6.68
CA LYS A 234 8.88 -28.29 -7.78
C LYS A 234 8.02 -28.28 -9.05
N ARG A 235 8.06 -27.20 -9.83
CA ARG A 235 7.26 -27.05 -11.07
C ARG A 235 7.49 -28.17 -12.09
N ASP A 236 8.65 -28.81 -12.05
CA ASP A 236 9.06 -29.85 -12.99
C ASP A 236 8.91 -31.26 -12.41
N ASP A 237 8.18 -31.44 -11.31
CA ASP A 237 7.93 -32.77 -10.74
C ASP A 237 6.92 -33.53 -11.62
N PRO A 238 7.31 -34.65 -12.27
CA PRO A 238 6.45 -35.40 -13.17
C PRO A 238 5.23 -36.03 -12.48
N ASP A 239 5.21 -36.07 -11.14
CA ASP A 239 4.05 -36.53 -10.36
C ASP A 239 3.07 -35.40 -9.97
N PHE A 240 3.27 -34.17 -10.45
CA PHE A 240 2.41 -33.02 -10.16
C PHE A 240 0.93 -33.26 -10.52
N GLU A 241 0.65 -33.84 -11.69
CA GLU A 241 -0.72 -34.19 -12.10
C GLU A 241 -1.28 -35.40 -11.35
N LYS A 242 -0.42 -36.32 -10.88
CA LYS A 242 -0.85 -37.53 -10.14
C LYS A 242 -1.18 -37.25 -8.67
N ASN A 243 -0.59 -36.21 -8.08
CA ASN A 243 -0.76 -35.88 -6.67
C ASN A 243 -1.84 -34.82 -6.41
N ARG A 244 -2.50 -34.29 -7.46
CA ARG A 244 -3.68 -33.41 -7.32
C ARG A 244 -4.83 -34.04 -6.52
N THR A 245 -4.92 -35.37 -6.51
CA THR A 245 -6.07 -36.13 -5.96
C THR A 245 -5.73 -36.97 -4.73
N LYS A 246 -4.49 -36.93 -4.21
CA LYS A 246 -4.10 -37.73 -3.04
C LYS A 246 -3.87 -36.84 -1.81
N PRO A 247 -4.44 -37.18 -0.64
CA PRO A 247 -4.09 -36.51 0.61
C PRO A 247 -2.64 -36.82 0.97
N LEU A 248 -1.81 -35.78 1.05
CA LEU A 248 -0.40 -35.90 1.45
C LEU A 248 -0.28 -35.94 2.97
N LYS A 249 0.64 -36.80 3.45
CA LYS A 249 0.90 -36.99 4.88
C LYS A 249 1.59 -35.77 5.47
N LYS A 250 1.16 -35.35 6.66
CA LYS A 250 1.78 -34.28 7.46
C LYS A 250 3.25 -34.59 7.74
N GLU A 251 4.17 -33.81 7.19
CA GLU A 251 5.59 -33.84 7.56
C GLU A 251 5.92 -32.66 8.48
N LYS A 252 6.52 -32.96 9.63
CA LYS A 252 7.07 -31.96 10.55
C LYS A 252 8.54 -31.71 10.19
N ALA A 253 8.84 -30.54 9.63
CA ALA A 253 10.22 -30.09 9.50
C ALA A 253 10.56 -29.13 10.65
N THR A 254 11.68 -29.38 11.35
CA THR A 254 12.21 -28.47 12.37
C THR A 254 13.43 -27.78 11.78
N LEU A 255 13.34 -26.47 11.52
CA LEU A 255 14.48 -25.66 11.09
C LEU A 255 15.14 -25.05 12.34
N LYS A 256 16.39 -25.44 12.62
CA LYS A 256 17.26 -24.70 13.53
C LYS A 256 18.01 -23.65 12.71
N GLN A 257 17.81 -22.36 13.02
CA GLN A 257 18.66 -21.30 12.50
C GLN A 257 19.99 -21.26 13.28
N ARG A 258 21.08 -20.97 12.57
CA ARG A 258 22.41 -20.66 13.12
C ARG A 258 22.49 -19.20 13.51
#